data_AF-A0A842MXD9-F1
#
_entry.id   AF-A0A842MXD9-F1
#
_cell.length_a   1.000
_cell.length_b   1.000
_cell.length_c   1.000
_cell.angle_alpha   90.00
_cell.angle_beta   90.00
_cell.angle_gamma   90.00
#
_symmetry.space_group_name_H-M   'P 1'
#
loop_
_entity.id
_entity.type
_entity.pdbx_description
1 polymer ?
#
loop_
_entity_poly.entity_id
_entity_poly.type
_entity_poly.pdbx_seq_one_letter_code
_entity_poly.pdbx_strand_id
1 'polypeptide(L)'
;KLKGLRIVRIATHPELIGQGLGSLALKRLWEEAAAKGFTWVGASFGADDKLLAFWMKNGFVPVHISPMRNVVSGEFSVIVVKPITNEAQSLIKEIHKEFKLRLIEALPDTYFSLEPSVAAQLLRKQTWNYAVQLSLTPSQKGRLMQYVRGTLAYEGACDAVKQLLKCHFMNSGANRMDLDIEVEAKLIARCLQARSWRQVTQVFKGKSQGLKSELRSYVAKLVDFYGLSG
;
A
#
# COMPACT_ATOMS: atom_id res chain seq x y z
N LYS A 1 -27.03 -2.33 -12.81
CA LYS A 1 -26.05 -1.22 -12.98
C LYS A 1 -25.76 -0.64 -11.60
N LEU A 2 -24.50 -0.62 -11.17
CA LEU A 2 -24.11 0.01 -9.89
C LEU A 2 -24.30 1.53 -9.97
N LYS A 3 -24.79 2.13 -8.88
CA LYS A 3 -25.03 3.59 -8.75
C LYS A 3 -24.35 4.06 -7.48
N GLY A 4 -23.49 5.07 -7.55
CA GLY A 4 -22.77 5.56 -6.38
C GLY A 4 -22.71 7.07 -6.25
N LEU A 5 -22.21 7.50 -5.10
CA LEU A 5 -22.00 8.91 -4.76
C LEU A 5 -20.51 9.23 -4.77
N ARG A 6 -20.15 10.32 -5.45
CA ARG A 6 -18.79 10.87 -5.38
C ARG A 6 -18.77 12.07 -4.44
N ILE A 7 -18.01 11.95 -3.36
CA ILE A 7 -17.67 13.06 -2.49
C ILE A 7 -16.71 13.97 -3.25
N VAL A 8 -17.11 15.22 -3.44
CA VAL A 8 -16.30 16.24 -4.12
C VAL A 8 -15.40 16.96 -3.11
N ARG A 9 -15.91 17.24 -1.91
CA ARG A 9 -15.17 17.95 -0.87
C ARG A 9 -15.68 17.57 0.51
N ILE A 10 -14.76 17.53 1.47
CA ILE A 10 -15.07 17.51 2.90
C ILE A 10 -14.45 18.77 3.47
N ALA A 11 -15.21 19.48 4.30
CA ALA A 11 -14.74 20.65 5.02
C ALA A 11 -15.00 20.44 6.51
N THR A 12 -14.00 20.74 7.33
CA THR A 12 -14.10 20.75 8.79
C THR A 12 -13.42 22.01 9.25
N HIS A 13 -13.97 22.69 10.25
CA HIS A 13 -13.34 23.89 10.80
C HIS A 13 -11.93 23.55 11.29
N PRO A 14 -10.88 24.36 11.01
CA PRO A 14 -9.49 24.03 11.34
C PRO A 14 -9.27 23.64 12.80
N GLU A 15 -9.92 24.35 13.72
CA GLU A 15 -9.84 24.11 15.18
C GLU A 15 -10.52 22.80 15.63
N LEU A 16 -11.37 22.22 14.77
CA LEU A 16 -12.10 20.99 15.05
C LEU A 16 -11.55 19.78 14.26
N ILE A 17 -10.45 19.96 13.51
CA ILE A 17 -9.75 18.86 12.84
C ILE A 17 -9.23 17.88 13.90
N GLY A 18 -9.34 16.58 13.61
CA GLY A 18 -8.90 15.53 14.53
C GLY A 18 -9.93 15.16 15.61
N GLN A 19 -11.02 15.91 15.78
CA GLN A 19 -12.08 15.61 16.75
C GLN A 19 -13.12 14.58 16.24
N GLY A 20 -12.87 13.93 15.11
CA GLY A 20 -13.74 12.87 14.58
C GLY A 20 -14.97 13.34 13.78
N LEU A 21 -15.20 14.66 13.64
CA LEU A 21 -16.34 15.20 12.88
C LEU A 21 -16.38 14.73 11.42
N GLY A 22 -15.23 14.72 10.73
CA GLY A 22 -15.16 14.21 9.35
C GLY A 22 -15.52 12.73 9.25
N SER A 23 -15.10 11.92 10.23
CA SER A 23 -15.47 10.50 10.30
C SER A 23 -16.97 10.31 10.56
N LEU A 24 -17.54 11.12 11.45
CA LEU A 24 -18.98 11.11 11.72
C LEU A 24 -19.78 11.47 10.45
N ALA A 25 -19.37 12.53 9.75
CA ALA A 25 -20.00 12.95 8.50
C ALA A 25 -19.95 11.84 7.43
N LEU A 26 -18.80 11.18 7.27
CA LEU A 26 -18.66 10.05 6.34
C LEU A 26 -19.54 8.85 6.72
N LYS A 27 -19.66 8.55 8.02
CA LYS A 27 -20.53 7.48 8.50
C LYS A 27 -22.00 7.78 8.16
N ARG A 28 -22.48 8.99 8.48
CA ARG A 28 -23.86 9.43 8.19
C ARG A 28 -24.16 9.43 6.68
N LEU A 29 -23.23 9.94 5.87
CA LEU A 29 -23.35 9.91 4.41
C LEU A 29 -23.47 8.49 3.87
N TRP A 30 -22.66 7.55 4.39
CA TRP A 30 -22.72 6.15 3.97
C TRP A 30 -24.05 5.48 4.35
N GLU A 31 -24.56 5.75 5.57
CA GLU A 31 -25.87 5.27 6.03
C GLU A 31 -27.02 5.82 5.15
N GLU A 32 -27.00 7.12 4.84
CA GLU A 32 -27.99 7.77 3.98
C GLU A 32 -27.92 7.23 2.54
N ALA A 33 -26.72 7.05 2.00
CA ALA A 33 -26.51 6.48 0.67
C ALA A 33 -27.10 5.06 0.58
N ALA A 34 -26.90 4.25 1.63
CA ALA A 34 -27.47 2.92 1.71
C ALA A 34 -29.00 2.96 1.73
N ALA A 35 -29.60 3.81 2.55
CA ALA A 35 -31.06 3.99 2.62
C ALA A 35 -31.68 4.45 1.29
N LYS A 36 -30.93 5.21 0.48
CA LYS A 36 -31.34 5.70 -0.85
C LYS A 36 -31.03 4.71 -2.00
N GLY A 37 -30.56 3.50 -1.69
CA GLY A 37 -30.29 2.46 -2.68
C GLY A 37 -29.03 2.68 -3.53
N PHE A 38 -28.07 3.49 -3.05
CA PHE A 38 -26.74 3.55 -3.67
C PHE A 38 -25.91 2.33 -3.29
N THR A 39 -24.98 1.95 -4.16
CA THR A 39 -24.16 0.74 -4.01
C THR A 39 -22.74 1.01 -3.56
N TRP A 40 -22.25 2.26 -3.68
CA TRP A 40 -20.94 2.67 -3.20
C TRP A 40 -20.84 4.19 -2.96
N VAL A 41 -19.87 4.60 -2.15
CA VAL A 41 -19.44 6.00 -1.97
C VAL A 41 -17.95 6.11 -2.28
N GLY A 42 -17.51 7.14 -2.99
CA GLY A 42 -16.12 7.30 -3.36
C GLY A 42 -15.65 8.75 -3.34
N ALA A 43 -14.35 8.96 -3.43
CA ALA A 43 -13.73 10.28 -3.46
C ALA A 43 -12.47 10.27 -4.35
N SER A 44 -12.05 11.45 -4.80
CA SER A 44 -10.78 11.68 -5.49
C SER A 44 -10.07 12.87 -4.86
N PHE A 45 -8.78 12.72 -4.53
CA PHE A 45 -7.99 13.73 -3.83
C PHE A 45 -6.49 13.53 -4.08
N GLY A 46 -5.66 14.49 -3.71
CA GLY A 46 -4.20 14.40 -3.80
C GLY A 46 -3.61 13.32 -2.89
N ALA A 47 -2.55 12.65 -3.33
CA ALA A 47 -1.89 11.55 -2.64
C ALA A 47 -1.06 12.05 -1.44
N ASP A 48 -1.74 12.53 -0.41
CA ASP A 48 -1.17 12.98 0.87
C ASP A 48 -1.34 11.92 1.96
N ASP A 49 -0.35 11.84 2.85
CA ASP A 49 -0.31 10.84 3.92
C ASP A 49 -1.47 10.98 4.92
N LYS A 50 -1.83 12.22 5.30
CA LYS A 50 -2.89 12.47 6.29
C LYS A 50 -4.26 12.18 5.68
N LEU A 51 -4.48 12.59 4.44
CA LEU A 51 -5.72 12.33 3.72
C LEU A 51 -5.92 10.82 3.51
N LEU A 52 -4.90 10.11 3.02
CA LEU A 52 -4.99 8.65 2.84
C LEU A 52 -5.32 7.93 4.14
N ALA A 53 -4.64 8.29 5.24
CA ALA A 53 -4.89 7.72 6.55
C ALA A 53 -6.34 7.98 7.01
N PHE A 54 -6.86 9.19 6.78
CA PHE A 54 -8.26 9.54 7.08
C PHE A 54 -9.24 8.66 6.29
N TRP A 55 -9.06 8.52 4.97
CA TRP A 55 -9.97 7.73 4.14
C TRP A 55 -9.93 6.24 4.48
N MET A 56 -8.73 5.66 4.65
CA MET A 56 -8.56 4.25 5.01
C MET A 56 -9.13 3.93 6.39
N LYS A 57 -8.92 4.81 7.38
CA LYS A 57 -9.53 4.67 8.72
C LYS A 57 -11.06 4.63 8.66
N ASN A 58 -11.66 5.30 7.68
CA ASN A 58 -13.12 5.31 7.47
C ASN A 58 -13.62 4.18 6.56
N GLY A 59 -12.76 3.22 6.22
CA GLY A 59 -13.11 2.01 5.48
C GLY A 59 -13.19 2.21 3.96
N PHE A 60 -12.57 3.26 3.43
CA PHE A 60 -12.42 3.42 1.98
C PHE A 60 -11.19 2.66 1.48
N VAL A 61 -11.32 2.09 0.29
CA VAL A 61 -10.30 1.25 -0.35
C VAL A 61 -9.77 1.97 -1.58
N PRO A 62 -8.44 2.07 -1.77
CA PRO A 62 -7.88 2.67 -2.98
C PRO A 62 -8.17 1.80 -4.20
N VAL A 63 -8.53 2.40 -5.31
CA VAL A 63 -8.85 1.68 -6.56
C VAL A 63 -8.09 2.22 -7.77
N HIS A 64 -7.54 3.43 -7.66
CA HIS A 64 -6.78 4.07 -8.72
C HIS A 64 -5.84 5.14 -8.15
N ILE A 65 -4.73 5.34 -8.85
CA ILE A 65 -3.83 6.49 -8.71
C ILE A 65 -3.50 6.98 -10.13
N SER A 66 -3.51 8.30 -10.33
CA SER A 66 -3.21 8.90 -11.63
C SER A 66 -1.73 8.66 -11.99
N PRO A 67 -1.41 8.39 -13.26
CA PRO A 67 -0.01 8.22 -13.69
C PRO A 67 0.74 9.55 -13.75
N MET A 68 0.01 10.67 -13.85
CA MET A 68 0.58 12.01 -13.89
C MET A 68 0.25 12.76 -12.61
N ARG A 69 1.19 13.59 -12.16
CA ARG A 69 0.98 14.57 -11.11
C ARG A 69 0.09 15.69 -11.63
N ASN A 70 -0.77 16.21 -10.77
CA ASN A 70 -1.55 17.41 -11.06
C ASN A 70 -0.58 18.60 -11.24
N VAL A 71 -0.77 19.39 -12.30
CA VAL A 71 0.12 20.51 -12.64
C VAL A 71 0.11 21.63 -11.59
N VAL A 72 -0.96 21.76 -10.81
CA VAL A 72 -1.12 22.80 -9.79
C VAL A 72 -0.57 22.32 -8.45
N SER A 73 -0.97 21.13 -7.99
CA SER A 73 -0.55 20.64 -6.66
C SER A 73 0.78 19.89 -6.67
N GLY A 74 1.25 19.41 -7.83
CA GLY A 74 2.41 18.53 -7.91
C GLY A 74 2.18 17.13 -7.34
N GLU A 75 0.96 16.80 -6.92
CA GLU A 75 0.62 15.51 -6.31
C GLU A 75 -0.01 14.55 -7.31
N PHE A 76 0.16 13.26 -7.10
CA PHE A 76 -0.66 12.24 -7.76
C PHE A 76 -2.09 12.32 -7.21
N SER A 77 -3.10 12.01 -8.02
CA SER A 77 -4.49 11.92 -7.55
C SER A 77 -4.84 10.47 -7.25
N VAL A 78 -5.47 10.21 -6.11
CA VAL A 78 -5.93 8.88 -5.69
C VAL A 78 -7.45 8.85 -5.69
N ILE A 79 -8.02 7.76 -6.19
CA ILE A 79 -9.44 7.45 -6.06
C ILE A 79 -9.62 6.34 -5.04
N VAL A 80 -10.51 6.58 -4.08
CA VAL A 80 -10.90 5.61 -3.07
C VAL A 80 -12.40 5.36 -3.11
N VAL A 81 -12.82 4.14 -2.78
CA VAL A 81 -14.23 3.73 -2.78
C VAL A 81 -14.54 2.88 -1.55
N LYS A 82 -15.72 3.10 -0.98
CA LYS A 82 -16.30 2.29 0.08
C LYS A 82 -17.58 1.62 -0.43
N PRO A 83 -17.63 0.27 -0.51
CA PRO A 83 -18.83 -0.43 -0.92
C PRO A 83 -19.97 -0.24 0.09
N ILE A 84 -21.21 -0.36 -0.39
CA ILE A 84 -22.43 -0.46 0.43
C ILE A 84 -23.05 -1.85 0.29
N THR A 85 -23.20 -2.34 -0.94
CA THR A 85 -23.80 -3.66 -1.22
C THR A 85 -22.76 -4.75 -1.40
N ASN A 86 -23.17 -6.01 -1.24
CA ASN A 86 -22.30 -7.17 -1.48
C ASN A 86 -21.79 -7.23 -2.92
N GLU A 87 -22.63 -6.90 -3.90
CA GLU A 87 -22.24 -6.84 -5.31
C GLU A 87 -21.11 -5.81 -5.54
N ALA A 88 -21.25 -4.60 -4.98
CA ALA A 88 -20.22 -3.58 -5.07
C ALA A 88 -18.94 -3.99 -4.32
N GLN A 89 -19.08 -4.64 -3.17
CA GLN A 89 -17.94 -5.14 -2.41
C GLN A 89 -17.12 -6.17 -3.21
N SER A 90 -17.78 -7.13 -3.85
CA SER A 90 -17.11 -8.13 -4.70
C SER A 90 -16.35 -7.46 -5.85
N LEU A 91 -16.99 -6.52 -6.55
CA LEU A 91 -16.33 -5.80 -7.64
C LEU A 91 -15.16 -4.94 -7.17
N ILE A 92 -15.32 -4.16 -6.09
CA ILE A 92 -14.25 -3.30 -5.55
C ILE A 92 -13.09 -4.17 -5.05
N LYS A 93 -13.37 -5.35 -4.50
CA LYS A 93 -12.34 -6.32 -4.09
C LYS A 93 -11.48 -6.75 -5.27
N GLU A 94 -12.06 -7.00 -6.44
CA GLU A 94 -11.33 -7.36 -7.67
C GLU A 94 -10.54 -6.16 -8.20
N ILE A 95 -11.17 -4.99 -8.29
CA ILE A 95 -10.52 -3.75 -8.75
C ILE A 95 -9.32 -3.40 -7.86
N HIS A 96 -9.46 -3.52 -6.54
CA HIS A 96 -8.38 -3.25 -5.60
C HIS A 96 -7.23 -4.26 -5.73
N LYS A 97 -7.52 -5.55 -5.95
CA LYS A 97 -6.48 -6.55 -6.22
C LYS A 97 -5.67 -6.18 -7.46
N GLU A 98 -6.34 -5.77 -8.53
CA GLU A 98 -5.71 -5.34 -9.78
C GLU A 98 -4.97 -4.00 -9.63
N PHE A 99 -5.50 -3.07 -8.83
CA PHE A 99 -4.82 -1.84 -8.46
C PHE A 99 -3.49 -2.11 -7.77
N LYS A 100 -3.45 -3.03 -6.79
CA LYS A 100 -2.20 -3.40 -6.10
C LYS A 100 -1.16 -3.96 -7.07
N LEU A 101 -1.58 -4.86 -7.97
CA LEU A 101 -0.68 -5.41 -8.99
C LEU A 101 -0.09 -4.29 -9.85
N ARG A 102 -0.94 -3.46 -10.46
CA ARG A 102 -0.51 -2.35 -11.31
C ARG A 102 0.38 -1.35 -10.58
N LEU A 103 0.05 -1.02 -9.33
CA LEU A 103 0.88 -0.13 -8.52
C LEU A 103 2.25 -0.73 -8.26
N ILE A 104 2.34 -1.99 -7.79
CA ILE A 104 3.60 -2.67 -7.51
C ILE A 104 4.52 -2.70 -8.74
N GLU A 105 3.96 -3.04 -9.91
CA GLU A 105 4.75 -3.10 -11.16
C GLU A 105 5.19 -1.72 -11.64
N ALA A 106 4.44 -0.66 -11.33
CA ALA A 106 4.75 0.71 -11.75
C ALA A 106 5.58 1.52 -10.73
N LEU A 107 5.84 0.98 -9.53
CA LEU A 107 6.70 1.60 -8.51
C LEU A 107 8.13 1.94 -8.98
N PRO A 108 8.83 1.09 -9.76
CA PRO A 108 10.17 1.44 -10.22
C PRO A 108 10.18 2.42 -11.41
N ASP A 109 9.02 2.72 -12.00
CA ASP A 109 8.87 3.56 -13.19
C ASP A 109 8.01 4.81 -12.88
N THR A 110 6.77 4.87 -13.34
CA THR A 110 5.82 5.99 -13.15
C THR A 110 5.78 6.51 -11.70
N TYR A 111 5.81 5.61 -10.72
CA TYR A 111 5.71 5.96 -9.30
C TYR A 111 7.06 5.92 -8.56
N PHE A 112 8.18 6.02 -9.28
CA PHE A 112 9.52 6.11 -8.68
C PHE A 112 9.63 7.27 -7.70
N SER A 113 9.01 8.41 -8.03
CA SER A 113 8.99 9.64 -7.22
C SER A 113 7.86 9.69 -6.18
N LEU A 114 6.98 8.68 -6.13
CA LEU A 114 5.92 8.63 -5.11
C LEU A 114 6.54 8.53 -3.71
N GLU A 115 5.97 9.22 -2.73
CA GLU A 115 6.44 9.11 -1.35
C GLU A 115 6.29 7.66 -0.85
N PRO A 116 7.34 7.06 -0.26
CA PRO A 116 7.27 5.65 0.14
C PRO A 116 6.20 5.35 1.20
N SER A 117 5.92 6.31 2.09
CA SER A 117 4.82 6.24 3.05
C SER A 117 3.47 6.16 2.35
N VAL A 118 3.24 7.02 1.37
CA VAL A 118 2.04 7.01 0.52
C VAL A 118 1.89 5.67 -0.21
N ALA A 119 2.96 5.15 -0.80
CA ALA A 119 2.95 3.84 -1.46
C ALA A 119 2.58 2.71 -0.48
N ALA A 120 3.15 2.73 0.74
CA ALA A 120 2.82 1.77 1.79
C ALA A 120 1.34 1.86 2.21
N GLN A 121 0.79 3.07 2.33
CA GLN A 121 -0.62 3.27 2.63
C GLN A 121 -1.51 2.72 1.51
N LEU A 122 -1.20 3.01 0.24
CA LEU A 122 -1.97 2.51 -0.90
C LEU A 122 -1.94 0.99 -1.03
N LEU A 123 -0.83 0.35 -0.63
CA LEU A 123 -0.69 -1.11 -0.61
C LEU A 123 -1.15 -1.74 0.70
N ARG A 124 -1.71 -0.99 1.65
CA ARG A 124 -2.04 -1.47 3.00
C ARG A 124 -2.98 -2.67 2.96
N LYS A 125 -2.78 -3.56 3.93
CA LYS A 125 -3.64 -4.71 4.19
C LYS A 125 -5.10 -4.27 4.37
N GLN A 126 -6.01 -4.97 3.70
CA GLN A 126 -7.45 -4.83 3.86
C GLN A 126 -8.01 -5.97 4.70
N THR A 127 -9.26 -5.83 5.15
CA THR A 127 -9.99 -6.89 5.87
C THR A 127 -10.27 -8.12 5.00
N TRP A 128 -10.26 -7.96 3.67
CA TRP A 128 -10.40 -9.07 2.75
C TRP A 128 -9.12 -9.91 2.67
N ASN A 129 -9.32 -11.23 2.59
CA ASN A 129 -8.25 -12.17 2.34
C ASN A 129 -7.94 -12.21 0.83
N TYR A 130 -6.68 -11.90 0.50
CA TYR A 130 -6.06 -12.24 -0.78
C TYR A 130 -4.99 -13.28 -0.49
N ALA A 131 -4.97 -14.35 -1.27
CA ALA A 131 -3.93 -15.38 -1.21
C ALA A 131 -3.25 -15.42 -2.58
N VAL A 132 -1.98 -15.05 -2.60
CA VAL A 132 -1.05 -15.23 -3.70
C VAL A 132 0.06 -16.13 -3.20
N GLN A 133 0.34 -17.19 -3.94
CA GLN A 133 1.43 -18.10 -3.61
C GLN A 133 2.76 -17.49 -4.04
N LEU A 134 3.75 -17.62 -3.17
CA LEU A 134 5.12 -17.27 -3.53
C LEU A 134 5.71 -18.36 -4.41
N SER A 135 6.20 -17.97 -5.58
CA SER A 135 6.95 -18.86 -6.47
C SER A 135 8.37 -18.32 -6.61
N LEU A 136 9.35 -19.12 -6.18
CA LEU A 136 10.77 -18.83 -6.32
C LEU A 136 11.45 -20.02 -6.98
N THR A 137 12.40 -19.75 -7.88
CA THR A 137 13.28 -20.82 -8.38
C THR A 137 14.20 -21.33 -7.27
N PRO A 138 14.77 -22.54 -7.38
CA PRO A 138 15.74 -23.05 -6.41
C PRO A 138 16.94 -22.09 -6.19
N SER A 139 17.44 -21.48 -7.27
CA SER A 139 18.51 -20.46 -7.19
C SER A 139 18.07 -19.21 -6.43
N GLN A 140 16.86 -18.71 -6.69
CA GLN A 140 16.30 -17.55 -5.96
C GLN A 140 16.13 -17.86 -4.48
N LYS A 141 15.59 -19.02 -4.13
CA LYS A 141 15.46 -19.46 -2.72
C LYS A 141 16.84 -19.52 -2.06
N GLY A 142 17.83 -20.14 -2.71
CA GLY A 142 19.20 -20.21 -2.19
C GLY A 142 19.84 -18.85 -1.93
N ARG A 143 19.76 -17.91 -2.88
CA ARG A 143 20.31 -16.55 -2.74
C ARG A 143 19.56 -15.73 -1.70
N LEU A 144 18.24 -15.89 -1.60
CA LEU A 144 17.43 -15.26 -0.55
C LEU A 144 17.88 -15.70 0.85
N MET A 145 18.13 -17.01 1.05
CA MET A 145 18.63 -17.52 2.33
C MET A 145 20.04 -17.03 2.65
N GLN A 146 20.94 -16.95 1.66
CA GLN A 146 22.27 -16.36 1.85
C GLN A 146 22.19 -14.87 2.22
N TYR A 147 21.26 -14.12 1.62
CA TYR A 147 21.03 -12.72 1.99
C TYR A 147 20.54 -12.60 3.44
N VAL A 148 19.57 -13.41 3.84
CA VAL A 148 19.05 -13.44 5.22
C VAL A 148 20.13 -13.79 6.24
N ARG A 149 21.00 -14.77 5.92
CA ARG A 149 22.17 -15.16 6.75
C ARG A 149 23.29 -14.12 6.75
N GLY A 150 23.23 -13.14 5.85
CA GLY A 150 24.21 -12.07 5.73
C GLY A 150 25.47 -12.44 4.95
N THR A 151 25.50 -13.60 4.30
CA THR A 151 26.63 -14.05 3.45
C THR A 151 26.55 -13.50 2.03
N LEU A 152 25.40 -12.96 1.61
CA LEU A 152 25.19 -12.33 0.32
C LEU A 152 24.65 -10.90 0.49
N ALA A 153 25.17 -9.96 -0.30
CA ALA A 153 24.65 -8.59 -0.35
C ALA A 153 23.27 -8.55 -1.02
N TYR A 154 22.49 -7.51 -0.72
CA TYR A 154 21.15 -7.31 -1.29
C TYR A 154 21.14 -7.38 -2.82
N GLU A 155 22.13 -6.78 -3.47
CA GLU A 155 22.26 -6.72 -4.93
C GLU A 155 22.28 -8.13 -5.55
N GLY A 156 22.92 -9.09 -4.88
CA GLY A 156 22.98 -10.48 -5.32
C GLY A 156 21.69 -11.28 -5.10
N ALA A 157 20.72 -10.76 -4.36
CA ALA A 157 19.44 -11.41 -4.06
C ALA A 157 18.20 -10.53 -4.38
N CYS A 158 18.40 -9.39 -5.05
CA CYS A 158 17.38 -8.35 -5.13
C CYS A 158 16.13 -8.80 -5.91
N ASP A 159 16.27 -9.66 -6.92
CA ASP A 159 15.17 -10.29 -7.64
C ASP A 159 14.33 -11.21 -6.74
N ALA A 160 14.97 -12.04 -5.90
CA ALA A 160 14.29 -12.92 -4.97
C ALA A 160 13.57 -12.14 -3.85
N VAL A 161 14.22 -11.10 -3.32
CA VAL A 161 13.60 -10.18 -2.34
C VAL A 161 12.40 -9.46 -2.96
N LYS A 162 12.50 -9.02 -4.22
CA LYS A 162 11.36 -8.41 -4.95
C LYS A 162 10.20 -9.38 -5.09
N GLN A 163 10.42 -10.65 -5.44
CA GLN A 163 9.35 -11.65 -5.54
C GLN A 163 8.67 -11.91 -4.19
N LEU A 164 9.45 -12.03 -3.12
CA LEU A 164 8.92 -12.14 -1.75
C LEU A 164 8.04 -10.94 -1.41
N LEU A 165 8.51 -9.71 -1.65
CA LEU A 165 7.77 -8.50 -1.35
C LEU A 165 6.55 -8.32 -2.25
N LYS A 166 6.62 -8.67 -3.54
CA LYS A 166 5.45 -8.69 -4.43
C LYS A 166 4.38 -9.62 -3.88
N CYS A 167 4.75 -10.84 -3.48
CA CYS A 167 3.83 -11.77 -2.83
C CYS A 167 3.24 -11.17 -1.53
N HIS A 168 4.10 -10.62 -0.67
CA HIS A 168 3.68 -10.00 0.59
C HIS A 168 2.67 -8.86 0.38
N PHE A 169 3.02 -7.88 -0.45
CA PHE A 169 2.16 -6.75 -0.71
C PHE A 169 0.93 -7.13 -1.51
N MET A 170 0.93 -8.18 -2.35
CA MET A 170 -0.29 -8.67 -3.01
C MET A 170 -1.25 -9.36 -2.03
N ASN A 171 -0.72 -10.08 -1.04
CA ASN A 171 -1.51 -10.68 0.02
C ASN A 171 -2.23 -9.63 0.90
N SER A 172 -3.29 -10.07 1.57
CA SER A 172 -4.13 -9.25 2.45
C SER A 172 -4.86 -10.13 3.47
N GLY A 173 -5.41 -9.53 4.52
CA GLY A 173 -6.04 -10.26 5.62
C GLY A 173 -5.07 -11.20 6.32
N ALA A 174 -5.50 -12.41 6.68
CA ALA A 174 -4.68 -13.36 7.43
C ALA A 174 -3.40 -13.81 6.70
N ASN A 175 -3.35 -13.70 5.37
CA ASN A 175 -2.23 -14.15 4.54
C ASN A 175 -1.06 -13.15 4.47
N ARG A 176 -1.13 -12.06 5.24
CA ARG A 176 -0.12 -11.01 5.27
C ARG A 176 0.22 -10.63 6.70
N MET A 177 1.52 -10.74 7.01
CA MET A 177 2.12 -10.24 8.24
C MET A 177 1.89 -8.72 8.38
N ASP A 178 1.55 -8.28 9.58
CA ASP A 178 1.44 -6.85 9.88
C ASP A 178 2.84 -6.26 10.16
N LEU A 179 3.16 -5.17 9.47
CA LEU A 179 4.40 -4.42 9.62
C LEU A 179 4.06 -2.94 9.83
N ASP A 180 4.92 -2.22 10.54
CA ASP A 180 4.78 -0.78 10.69
C ASP A 180 4.89 -0.08 9.34
N ILE A 181 4.13 1.00 9.16
CA ILE A 181 4.09 1.73 7.89
C ILE A 181 5.47 2.25 7.47
N GLU A 182 6.31 2.64 8.43
CA GLU A 182 7.67 3.10 8.17
C GLU A 182 8.56 1.95 7.64
N VAL A 183 8.38 0.74 8.17
CA VAL A 183 9.10 -0.46 7.72
C VAL A 183 8.68 -0.83 6.30
N GLU A 184 7.37 -0.86 6.03
CA GLU A 184 6.85 -1.09 4.69
C GLU A 184 7.35 -0.05 3.70
N ALA A 185 7.37 1.23 4.10
CA ALA A 185 7.89 2.32 3.29
C ALA A 185 9.39 2.12 2.97
N LYS A 186 10.21 1.69 3.92
CA LYS A 186 11.64 1.37 3.68
C LYS A 186 11.80 0.19 2.70
N LEU A 187 11.02 -0.88 2.88
CA LEU A 187 11.01 -2.04 1.99
C LEU A 187 10.58 -1.66 0.57
N ILE A 188 9.51 -0.87 0.43
CA ILE A 188 9.04 -0.35 -0.86
C ILE A 188 10.10 0.52 -1.50
N ALA A 189 10.63 1.51 -0.78
CA ALA A 189 11.62 2.46 -1.32
C ALA A 189 12.85 1.74 -1.88
N ARG A 190 13.45 0.84 -1.10
CA ARG A 190 14.65 0.13 -1.54
C ARG A 190 14.34 -0.89 -2.62
N CYS A 191 13.32 -1.73 -2.39
CA CYS A 191 13.17 -2.98 -3.14
C CYS A 191 12.20 -2.87 -4.30
N LEU A 192 11.10 -2.13 -4.17
CA LEU A 192 10.06 -2.05 -5.20
C LEU A 192 10.17 -0.78 -6.06
N GLN A 193 10.54 0.36 -5.47
CA GLN A 193 10.92 1.56 -6.23
C GLN A 193 12.36 1.51 -6.73
N ALA A 194 13.12 0.48 -6.37
CA ALA A 194 14.52 0.28 -6.78
C ALA A 194 15.48 1.45 -6.43
N ARG A 195 15.14 2.31 -5.46
CA ARG A 195 15.99 3.43 -5.05
C ARG A 195 17.31 2.93 -4.49
N SER A 196 18.41 3.63 -4.80
CA SER A 196 19.73 3.34 -4.23
C SER A 196 19.73 3.48 -2.70
N TRP A 197 20.67 2.81 -2.02
CA TRP A 197 20.85 2.95 -0.57
C TRP A 197 21.00 4.41 -0.13
N ARG A 198 21.69 5.23 -0.94
CA ARG A 198 21.85 6.67 -0.69
C ARG A 198 20.51 7.40 -0.69
N GLN A 199 19.68 7.15 -1.71
CA GLN A 199 18.36 7.78 -1.82
C GLN A 199 17.45 7.36 -0.65
N VAL A 200 17.46 6.08 -0.26
CA VAL A 200 16.66 5.62 0.89
C VAL A 200 17.13 6.29 2.18
N THR A 201 18.44 6.39 2.42
CA THR A 201 18.94 7.08 3.62
C THR A 201 18.61 8.57 3.66
N GLN A 202 18.55 9.24 2.51
CA GLN A 202 18.15 10.65 2.42
C GLN A 202 16.68 10.84 2.82
N VAL A 203 15.80 9.94 2.35
CA VAL A 203 14.36 9.99 2.64
C VAL A 203 14.09 9.74 4.13
N PHE A 204 14.71 8.71 4.70
CA PHE A 204 14.44 8.30 6.09
C PHE A 204 15.41 8.90 7.13
N LYS A 205 16.26 9.87 6.73
CA LYS A 205 17.22 10.59 7.60
C LYS A 205 18.06 9.68 8.52
N GLY A 206 18.45 8.49 8.05
CA GLY A 206 19.18 7.47 8.82
C GLY A 206 20.59 7.16 8.29
N LYS A 207 21.42 6.46 9.08
CA LYS A 207 22.73 5.94 8.63
C LYS A 207 22.55 4.68 7.75
N SER A 208 23.31 4.60 6.65
CA SER A 208 23.19 3.54 5.62
C SER A 208 23.41 2.11 6.12
N GLN A 209 24.32 1.90 7.06
CA GLN A 209 24.59 0.55 7.59
C GLN A 209 23.44 0.01 8.44
N GLY A 210 22.83 0.84 9.30
CA GLY A 210 21.68 0.43 10.12
C GLY A 210 20.48 0.02 9.26
N LEU A 211 20.25 0.74 8.15
CA LEU A 211 19.19 0.46 7.20
C LEU A 211 19.35 -0.89 6.51
N LYS A 212 20.57 -1.27 6.11
CA LYS A 212 20.82 -2.58 5.47
C LYS A 212 20.52 -3.74 6.41
N SER A 213 21.00 -3.66 7.66
CA SER A 213 20.72 -4.68 8.67
C SER A 213 19.24 -4.74 9.04
N GLU A 214 18.57 -3.59 9.14
CA GLU A 214 17.15 -3.48 9.41
C GLU A 214 16.32 -4.16 8.30
N LEU A 215 16.55 -3.79 7.04
CA LEU A 215 15.86 -4.41 5.90
C LEU A 215 16.08 -5.93 5.84
N ARG A 216 17.31 -6.40 6.07
CA ARG A 216 17.61 -7.84 6.12
C ARG A 216 16.83 -8.55 7.22
N SER A 217 16.73 -7.95 8.41
CA SER A 217 15.94 -8.51 9.52
C SER A 217 14.46 -8.64 9.17
N TYR A 218 13.87 -7.63 8.52
CA TYR A 218 12.47 -7.73 8.08
C TYR A 218 12.26 -8.74 6.95
N VAL A 219 13.19 -8.84 5.99
CA VAL A 219 13.15 -9.90 4.97
C VAL A 219 13.24 -11.28 5.62
N ALA A 220 14.06 -11.45 6.66
CA ALA A 220 14.14 -12.71 7.42
C ALA A 220 12.79 -13.06 8.07
N LYS A 221 12.14 -12.09 8.74
CA LYS A 221 10.80 -12.27 9.32
C LYS A 221 9.76 -12.70 8.27
N LEU A 222 9.82 -12.11 7.06
CA LEU A 222 8.93 -12.49 5.96
C LEU A 222 9.24 -13.90 5.43
N VAL A 223 10.52 -14.28 5.34
CA VAL A 223 10.95 -15.64 4.96
C VAL A 223 10.38 -16.69 5.93
N ASP A 224 10.45 -16.41 7.24
CA ASP A 224 9.86 -17.27 8.28
C ASP A 224 8.32 -17.31 8.16
N PHE A 225 7.67 -16.15 8.02
CA PHE A 225 6.21 -16.06 7.89
C PHE A 225 5.67 -16.84 6.68
N TYR A 226 6.39 -16.84 5.56
CA TYR A 226 6.00 -17.56 4.34
C TYR A 226 6.56 -19.00 4.28
N GLY A 227 7.11 -19.52 5.38
CA GLY A 227 7.52 -20.93 5.50
C GLY A 227 8.69 -21.33 4.58
N LEU A 228 9.59 -20.40 4.26
CA LEU A 228 10.72 -20.65 3.36
C LEU A 228 11.98 -21.14 4.08
N SER A 229 11.98 -21.16 5.40
CA SER A 229 13.14 -21.42 6.26
C SER A 229 13.59 -22.89 6.34
N GLY A 230 12.91 -23.79 5.61
CA GLY A 230 13.27 -25.21 5.46
C GLY A 230 14.09 -25.50 4.20
#